data_AF-A0A350T0K7-F1
#
_entry.id   AF-A0A350T0K7-F1
#
_cell.length_a   1.000
_cell.length_b   1.000
_cell.length_c   1.000
_cell.angle_alpha   90.00
_cell.angle_beta   90.00
_cell.angle_gamma   90.00
#
_symmetry.space_group_name_H-M   'P 1'
#
loop_
_entity.id
_entity.type
_entity.pdbx_description
1 polymer ?
#
loop_
_entity_poly.entity_id
_entity_poly.type
_entity_poly.pdbx_seq_one_letter_code
_entity_poly.pdbx_strand_id
1 'polypeptide(L)'
;MTFRLFDSKANQLFRNVSFDQIPESSSDWIWLDVVNPTSNEIDQIGRLFAFHPLAIENVQRPHQRPKVEEYPTHLLVVLYSLTLSDGDQRPILRELAVFITARAVVTVQYNAIEEIT
;
A
#
# COMPACT_ATOMS: atom_id res chain seq x y z
N MET A 1 -2.75 -13.33 -1.67
CA MET A 1 -3.27 -11.96 -1.61
C MET A 1 -4.04 -11.77 -0.32
N THR A 2 -3.83 -10.65 0.36
CA THR A 2 -4.64 -10.26 1.52
C THR A 2 -4.86 -8.75 1.46
N PHE A 3 -6.12 -8.32 1.32
CA PHE A 3 -6.52 -6.96 1.60
C PHE A 3 -6.90 -6.83 3.07
N ARG A 4 -6.37 -5.80 3.71
CA ARG A 4 -6.77 -5.41 5.06
C ARG A 4 -7.23 -3.96 5.00
N LEU A 5 -8.38 -3.69 5.60
CA LEU A 5 -8.96 -2.35 5.59
C LEU A 5 -9.11 -1.91 7.04
N PHE A 6 -8.43 -0.85 7.41
CA PHE A 6 -8.72 -0.11 8.62
C PHE A 6 -9.68 1.03 8.29
N ASP A 7 -10.83 1.04 8.95
CA ASP A 7 -11.81 2.11 8.88
C ASP A 7 -11.68 2.99 10.14
N SER A 8 -11.31 4.26 9.98
CA SER A 8 -11.10 5.16 11.12
C SER A 8 -12.39 5.54 11.84
N LYS A 9 -13.55 5.50 11.18
CA LYS A 9 -14.85 5.81 11.78
C LYS A 9 -15.31 4.67 12.68
N ALA A 10 -15.19 3.44 12.21
CA ALA A 10 -15.49 2.25 12.99
C ALA A 10 -14.38 1.91 14.00
N ASN A 11 -13.19 2.49 13.81
CA ASN A 11 -11.95 2.13 14.52
C ASN A 11 -11.72 0.61 14.50
N GLN A 12 -11.91 0.01 13.33
CA GLN A 12 -11.90 -1.44 13.16
C GLN A 12 -11.03 -1.85 11.98
N LEU A 13 -10.28 -2.94 12.16
CA LEU A 13 -9.52 -3.61 11.13
C LEU A 13 -10.33 -4.80 10.57
N PHE A 14 -10.67 -4.73 9.30
CA PHE A 14 -11.25 -5.82 8.53
C PHE A 14 -10.12 -6.56 7.80
N ARG A 15 -10.08 -7.89 7.95
CA ARG A 15 -9.09 -8.76 7.29
C ARG A 15 -9.76 -9.54 6.15
N ASN A 16 -9.01 -9.84 5.10
CA ASN A 16 -9.47 -10.59 3.92
C ASN A 16 -10.67 -9.92 3.23
N VAL A 17 -10.57 -8.59 3.07
CA VAL A 17 -11.60 -7.78 2.42
C VAL A 17 -11.58 -8.06 0.92
N SER A 18 -12.73 -8.17 0.27
CA SER A 18 -12.79 -8.21 -1.21
C SER A 18 -12.73 -6.80 -1.77
N PHE A 19 -12.28 -6.66 -3.02
CA PHE A 19 -12.16 -5.34 -3.65
C PHE A 19 -13.49 -4.54 -3.62
N ASP A 20 -14.62 -5.21 -3.84
CA ASP A 20 -15.96 -4.60 -3.84
C ASP A 20 -16.42 -4.07 -2.47
N GLN A 21 -15.71 -4.41 -1.39
CA GLN A 21 -15.99 -3.93 -0.04
C GLN A 21 -15.19 -2.68 0.31
N ILE A 22 -14.27 -2.23 -0.55
CA ILE A 22 -13.51 -1.01 -0.33
C ILE A 22 -14.44 0.17 -0.63
N PRO A 23 -14.70 1.07 0.34
CA PRO A 23 -15.63 2.16 0.13
C PRO A 23 -15.09 3.17 -0.89
N GLU A 24 -15.90 3.51 -1.89
CA GLU A 24 -15.59 4.54 -2.89
C GLU A 24 -15.50 5.94 -2.26
N SER A 25 -16.24 6.17 -1.18
CA SER A 25 -16.17 7.39 -0.38
C SER A 25 -16.50 7.12 1.09
N SER A 26 -15.73 7.71 1.99
CA SER A 26 -15.99 7.73 3.44
C SER A 26 -15.89 9.16 3.93
N SER A 27 -16.72 9.58 4.91
CA SER A 27 -16.57 10.86 5.61
C SER A 27 -15.23 10.99 6.34
N ASP A 28 -14.62 9.85 6.67
CA ASP A 28 -13.40 9.73 7.43
C ASP A 28 -12.30 9.10 6.56
N TRP A 29 -11.11 8.87 7.12
CA TRP A 29 -10.00 8.29 6.38
C TRP A 29 -9.96 6.76 6.51
N ILE A 30 -9.44 6.07 5.51
CA ILE A 30 -9.22 4.62 5.55
C ILE A 30 -7.74 4.29 5.37
N TRP A 31 -7.31 3.13 5.84
CA TRP A 31 -6.04 2.54 5.45
C TRP A 31 -6.26 1.18 4.83
N LEU A 32 -5.96 1.09 3.53
CA LEU A 32 -5.97 -0.16 2.77
C LEU A 32 -4.55 -0.73 2.70
N ASP A 33 -4.31 -1.88 3.32
CA ASP A 33 -3.08 -2.65 3.18
C ASP A 33 -3.26 -3.79 2.18
N VAL A 34 -2.41 -3.80 1.16
CA VAL A 34 -2.49 -4.65 -0.02
C VAL A 34 -1.26 -5.55 -0.08
N VAL A 35 -1.45 -6.84 0.24
CA VAL A 35 -0.36 -7.81 0.30
C VAL A 35 -0.37 -8.75 -0.88
N ASN A 36 0.77 -8.83 -1.57
CA ASN A 36 1.04 -9.66 -2.74
C ASN A 36 -0.08 -9.53 -3.81
N PRO A 37 -0.30 -8.32 -4.36
CA PRO A 37 -1.32 -8.08 -5.37
C PRO A 37 -0.88 -8.51 -6.76
N THR A 38 -1.85 -8.78 -7.61
CA THR A 38 -1.68 -8.91 -9.06
C THR A 38 -1.64 -7.52 -9.72
N SER A 39 -1.09 -7.43 -10.93
CA SER A 39 -1.09 -6.17 -11.70
C SER A 39 -2.50 -5.63 -11.93
N ASN A 40 -3.47 -6.51 -12.22
CA ASN A 40 -4.86 -6.11 -12.44
C ASN A 40 -5.49 -5.48 -11.19
N GLU A 41 -5.17 -5.99 -9.99
CA GLU A 41 -5.66 -5.41 -8.73
C GLU A 41 -5.04 -4.03 -8.48
N ILE A 42 -3.75 -3.86 -8.75
CA ILE A 42 -3.10 -2.55 -8.67
C ILE A 42 -3.76 -1.56 -9.64
N ASP A 43 -4.08 -1.99 -10.85
CA ASP A 43 -4.81 -1.15 -11.82
C ASP A 43 -6.22 -0.80 -11.32
N GLN A 44 -6.93 -1.74 -10.69
CA GLN A 44 -8.25 -1.51 -10.10
C GLN A 44 -8.18 -0.51 -8.94
N ILE A 45 -7.21 -0.65 -8.04
CA ILE A 45 -6.95 0.28 -6.95
C ILE A 45 -6.62 1.67 -7.50
N GLY A 46 -5.77 1.74 -8.53
CA GLY A 46 -5.44 2.99 -9.19
C GLY A 46 -6.66 3.72 -9.74
N ARG A 47 -7.60 2.98 -10.34
CA ARG A 47 -8.89 3.55 -10.79
C ARG A 47 -9.76 3.99 -9.62
N LEU A 48 -9.89 3.16 -8.58
CA LEU A 48 -10.74 3.43 -7.41
C LEU A 48 -10.33 4.71 -6.67
N PHE A 49 -9.04 4.91 -6.47
CA PHE A 49 -8.50 6.07 -5.76
C PHE A 49 -8.06 7.22 -6.67
N ALA A 50 -8.29 7.08 -7.98
CA ALA A 50 -7.85 8.02 -9.01
C ALA A 50 -6.35 8.38 -8.91
N PHE A 51 -5.50 7.36 -8.70
CA PHE A 51 -4.06 7.52 -8.71
C PHE A 51 -3.54 7.79 -10.12
N HIS A 52 -2.43 8.51 -10.21
CA HIS A 52 -1.86 8.88 -11.50
C HIS A 52 -1.33 7.62 -12.20
N PRO A 53 -1.55 7.43 -13.52
CA PRO A 53 -1.10 6.22 -14.23
C PRO A 53 0.40 5.93 -14.10
N LEU A 54 1.24 6.98 -14.11
CA LEU A 54 2.68 6.82 -13.87
C LEU A 54 3.00 6.32 -12.45
N ALA A 55 2.24 6.74 -11.44
CA ALA A 55 2.44 6.27 -10.07
C ALA A 55 2.11 4.77 -9.97
N ILE A 56 1.05 4.33 -10.66
CA ILE A 56 0.69 2.92 -10.78
C ILE A 56 1.77 2.11 -11.51
N GLU A 57 2.26 2.61 -12.63
CA GLU A 57 3.37 1.98 -13.37
C GLU A 57 4.63 1.85 -12.51
N ASN A 58 4.93 2.87 -11.68
CA ASN A 58 6.06 2.84 -10.76
C ASN A 58 5.93 1.72 -9.72
N VAL A 59 4.75 1.57 -9.11
CA VAL A 59 4.50 0.52 -8.09
C VAL A 59 4.55 -0.88 -8.69
N GLN A 60 4.13 -1.06 -9.95
CA GLN A 60 4.21 -2.36 -10.63
C GLN A 60 5.65 -2.78 -11.00
N ARG A 61 6.62 -1.87 -10.91
CA ARG A 61 8.03 -2.16 -11.21
C ARG A 61 8.80 -2.40 -9.91
N PRO A 62 9.46 -3.56 -9.75
CA PRO A 62 10.23 -3.84 -8.55
C PRO A 62 11.49 -2.96 -8.46
N HIS A 63 12.05 -2.87 -7.25
CA HIS A 63 13.34 -2.25 -6.95
C HIS A 63 13.35 -0.73 -7.17
N GLN A 64 12.26 -0.07 -6.83
CA GLN A 64 12.21 1.39 -6.82
C GLN A 64 13.19 1.93 -5.78
N ARG A 65 13.85 3.05 -6.09
CA ARG A 65 14.64 3.77 -5.09
C ARG A 65 13.70 4.40 -4.05
N PRO A 66 14.10 4.47 -2.76
CA PRO A 66 13.34 5.24 -1.78
C PRO A 66 13.16 6.69 -2.25
N LYS A 67 11.92 7.16 -2.27
CA LYS A 67 11.55 8.46 -2.83
C LYS A 67 10.20 8.93 -2.32
N VAL A 68 9.96 10.22 -2.50
CA VAL A 68 8.64 10.84 -2.40
C VAL A 68 8.36 11.50 -3.75
N GLU A 69 7.23 11.18 -4.35
CA GLU A 69 6.71 11.83 -5.56
C GLU A 69 5.38 12.49 -5.23
N GLU A 70 5.25 13.76 -5.59
CA GLU A 70 4.03 14.53 -5.38
C GLU A 70 3.21 14.58 -6.67
N TYR A 71 1.92 14.23 -6.54
CA TYR A 71 0.91 14.36 -7.59
C TYR A 71 -0.21 15.29 -7.09
N PRO A 72 -1.02 15.89 -7.98
CA PRO A 72 -2.03 16.85 -7.57
C PRO A 72 -3.04 16.35 -6.53
N THR A 73 -3.28 15.04 -6.46
CA THR A 73 -4.31 14.42 -5.59
C THR A 73 -3.73 13.51 -4.51
N HIS A 74 -2.44 13.17 -4.57
CA HIS A 74 -1.82 12.19 -3.69
C HIS A 74 -0.30 12.28 -3.69
N LEU A 75 0.32 11.70 -2.66
CA LEU A 75 1.75 11.38 -2.64
C LEU A 75 1.94 9.91 -2.95
N LEU A 76 3.02 9.58 -3.66
CA LEU A 76 3.59 8.24 -3.70
C LEU A 76 4.91 8.26 -2.93
N VAL A 77 4.99 7.45 -1.87
CA VAL A 77 6.20 7.25 -1.10
C VAL A 77 6.67 5.82 -1.29
N VAL A 78 7.95 5.64 -1.61
CA VAL A 78 8.61 4.33 -1.64
C VAL A 78 9.57 4.27 -0.47
N LEU A 79 9.38 3.28 0.40
CA LEU A 79 10.24 2.99 1.55
C LEU A 79 10.67 1.51 1.52
N TYR A 80 11.59 1.15 2.41
CA TYR A 80 11.97 -0.24 2.62
C TYR A 80 11.87 -0.58 4.10
N SER A 81 11.22 -1.69 4.40
CA SER A 81 11.38 -2.35 5.69
C SER A 81 12.69 -3.15 5.69
N LEU A 82 13.36 -3.16 6.84
CA LEU A 82 14.61 -3.86 7.06
C LEU A 82 14.40 -4.90 8.16
N THR A 83 14.58 -6.16 7.83
CA THR A 83 14.56 -7.28 8.80
C THR A 83 15.98 -7.85 8.93
N LEU A 84 16.46 -7.95 10.17
CA LEU A 84 17.68 -8.67 10.52
C LEU A 84 17.27 -10.06 11.03
N SER A 85 17.85 -11.11 10.46
CA SER A 85 17.70 -12.47 11.00
C SER A 85 18.85 -12.75 11.96
N ASP A 86 18.57 -13.40 13.10
CA ASP A 86 19.60 -13.74 14.07
C ASP A 86 20.71 -14.58 13.42
N GLY A 87 21.93 -14.06 13.45
CA GLY A 87 23.11 -14.72 12.88
C GLY A 87 23.40 -14.42 11.41
N ASP A 88 22.52 -13.70 10.69
CA ASP A 88 22.79 -13.26 9.32
C ASP A 88 23.31 -11.82 9.30
N GLN A 89 24.38 -11.58 8.53
CA GLN A 89 24.97 -10.23 8.40
C GLN A 89 24.31 -9.41 7.30
N ARG A 90 23.44 -10.00 6.48
CA ARG A 90 22.79 -9.31 5.36
C ARG A 90 21.33 -8.97 5.68
N PRO A 91 20.96 -7.68 5.73
CA PRO A 91 19.57 -7.30 5.95
C PRO A 91 18.68 -7.73 4.79
N ILE A 92 17.48 -8.22 5.10
CA ILE A 92 16.44 -8.44 4.11
C ILE A 92 15.68 -7.13 3.94
N LEU A 93 15.71 -6.59 2.73
CA LEU A 93 14.99 -5.38 2.36
C LEU A 93 13.67 -5.73 1.69
N ARG A 94 12.58 -5.13 2.16
CA ARG A 94 11.24 -5.30 1.61
C ARG A 94 10.67 -3.95 1.19
N GLU A 95 10.46 -3.77 -0.11
CA GLU A 95 9.89 -2.55 -0.67
C GLU A 95 8.43 -2.37 -0.22
N LEU A 96 8.11 -1.15 0.18
CA LEU A 96 6.79 -0.70 0.58
C LEU A 96 6.44 0.55 -0.23
N ALA A 97 5.43 0.45 -1.08
CA ALA A 97 4.83 1.61 -1.72
C ALA A 97 3.66 2.12 -0.85
N VAL A 98 3.59 3.43 -0.65
CA VAL A 98 2.55 4.09 0.14
C VAL A 98 1.95 5.21 -0.70
N PHE A 99 0.69 5.07 -1.05
CA PHE A 99 -0.10 6.19 -1.55
C PHE A 99 -0.76 6.90 -0.39
N ILE A 100 -0.70 8.23 -0.38
CA ILE A 100 -1.33 9.07 0.65
C ILE A 100 -2.23 10.09 -0.03
N THR A 101 -3.51 10.08 0.32
CA THR A 101 -4.51 11.06 -0.14
C THR A 101 -5.11 11.80 1.06
N ALA A 102 -6.00 12.76 0.81
CA ALA A 102 -6.75 13.42 1.88
C ALA A 102 -7.65 12.47 2.71
N ARG A 103 -7.96 11.26 2.20
CA ARG A 103 -8.93 10.34 2.81
C ARG A 103 -8.47 8.88 2.85
N ALA A 104 -7.28 8.57 2.35
CA ALA A 104 -6.81 7.19 2.30
C ALA A 104 -5.29 7.13 2.42
N VAL A 105 -4.83 6.11 3.14
CA VAL A 105 -3.48 5.57 3.04
C VAL A 105 -3.60 4.21 2.36
N VAL A 106 -2.85 3.98 1.28
CA VAL A 106 -2.83 2.67 0.62
C VAL A 106 -1.40 2.15 0.63
N THR A 107 -1.16 1.07 1.36
CA THR A 107 0.13 0.38 1.39
C THR A 107 0.11 -0.81 0.44
N VAL A 108 1.13 -0.90 -0.41
CA VAL A 108 1.31 -2.00 -1.37
C VAL A 108 2.64 -2.67 -1.08
N GLN A 109 2.57 -3.99 -0.85
CA GLN A 109 3.74 -4.82 -0.56
C GLN A 109 3.68 -6.12 -1.37
N TYR A 110 4.62 -6.31 -2.29
CA TYR A 110 4.71 -7.55 -3.10
C TYR A 110 5.26 -8.74 -2.31
N ASN A 111 5.99 -8.46 -1.23
CA ASN A 111 6.46 -9.44 -0.27
C ASN A 111 5.97 -9.00 1.11
N ALA A 112 5.44 -9.92 1.90
CA ALA A 112 4.93 -9.58 3.23
C ALA A 112 6.04 -8.97 4.09
N ILE A 113 5.70 -7.85 4.72
CA ILE A 113 6.50 -7.13 5.71
C ILE A 113 5.97 -7.51 7.09
N GLU A 114 6.89 -7.85 7.99
CA GLU A 114 6.54 -8.12 9.38
C GLU A 114 6.12 -6.83 10.09
N GLU A 115 5.04 -6.91 10.86
CA GLU A 115 4.56 -5.83 11.70
C GLU A 115 5.44 -5.74 12.95
N ILE A 116 6.01 -4.57 13.21
CA ILE A 116 6.75 -4.31 14.45
C ILE A 116 5.70 -4.19 15.55
N THR A 117 5.70 -5.14 16.49
CA THR A 117 4.78 -5.19 17.64
C THR A 117 5.46 -4.73 18.92
#